data_AF-A0A1Y5H050-F1
#
_entry.id   AF-A0A1Y5H050-F1
#
_cell.length_a   1.000
_cell.length_b   1.000
_cell.length_c   1.000
_cell.angle_alpha   90.00
_cell.angle_beta   90.00
_cell.angle_gamma   90.00
#
_symmetry.space_group_name_H-M   'P 1'
#
loop_
_entity.id
_entity.type
_entity.pdbx_description
1 polymer ?
#
loop_
_entity_poly.entity_id
_entity_poly.type
_entity_poly.pdbx_seq_one_letter_code
_entity_poly.pdbx_strand_id
1 'polypeptide(L)'
;MLHKLIHNQTTQVFRKLPSYLEIRSNTYYFRYRLPEKTIRLINKTEIRFSLRTDSLNEAYSRLHQFIPVINSLKQFSYQKSLKRSDKPALNKLVKQLSESRFELLLNDLPIQLKPVQLEPVIEAKKEKVGPLFSETHEQLIEYKIQRKGLTDKMRDSYLRYKNLFLLISGDKPVNQITTRDLKTYLSRIADLPRKNIKPYSSMSWEGITKLRYYLRQT
;
A
#
# COMPACT_ATOMS: atom_id res chain seq x y z
N MET A 1 -33.30 -14.78 -3.10
CA MET A 1 -32.70 -13.86 -4.10
C MET A 1 -31.45 -13.22 -3.51
N LEU A 2 -30.39 -14.01 -3.42
CA LEU A 2 -29.06 -13.66 -2.92
C LEU A 2 -28.19 -13.28 -4.11
N HIS A 3 -27.95 -12.00 -4.38
CA HIS A 3 -26.74 -11.50 -5.07
C HIS A 3 -26.87 -9.98 -5.27
N LYS A 4 -26.50 -9.19 -4.27
CA LYS A 4 -26.19 -7.74 -4.42
C LYS A 4 -25.47 -7.12 -3.21
N LEU A 5 -24.79 -7.95 -2.41
CA LEU A 5 -24.24 -7.53 -1.10
C LEU A 5 -22.79 -7.97 -0.89
N ILE A 6 -22.00 -7.99 -1.96
CA ILE A 6 -20.55 -8.24 -1.89
C ILE A 6 -19.86 -7.14 -2.71
N HIS A 7 -18.97 -6.41 -2.05
CA HIS A 7 -18.17 -5.27 -2.53
C HIS A 7 -18.82 -3.87 -2.57
N ASN A 8 -19.35 -3.42 -1.44
CA ASN A 8 -19.07 -2.02 -1.06
C ASN A 8 -17.79 -2.03 -0.21
N GLN A 9 -16.64 -2.06 -0.90
CA GLN A 9 -15.42 -1.59 -0.25
C GLN A 9 -15.66 -0.14 0.11
N THR A 10 -15.96 0.07 1.40
CA THR A 10 -15.75 1.29 2.17
C THR A 10 -15.35 2.47 1.30
N THR A 11 -16.31 3.40 1.15
CA THR A 11 -16.08 4.83 0.97
C THR A 11 -14.78 5.23 1.68
N GLN A 12 -13.67 5.12 0.96
CA GLN A 12 -12.40 5.66 1.39
C GLN A 12 -12.68 7.16 1.47
N VAL A 13 -12.69 7.66 2.71
CA VAL A 13 -12.39 9.05 3.05
C VAL A 13 -11.63 9.66 1.87
N PHE A 14 -12.19 10.66 1.18
CA PHE A 14 -11.67 11.29 -0.04
C PHE A 14 -10.22 11.78 0.17
N ARG A 15 -9.26 10.86 0.28
CA ARG A 15 -7.85 11.11 0.15
C ARG A 15 -7.70 11.37 -1.32
N LYS A 16 -7.29 12.59 -1.66
CA LYS A 16 -6.97 12.95 -3.03
C LYS A 16 -6.12 11.83 -3.61
N LEU A 17 -6.61 11.23 -4.70
CA LEU A 17 -5.90 10.16 -5.37
C LEU A 17 -4.46 10.64 -5.65
N PRO A 18 -3.48 9.74 -5.52
CA PRO A 18 -2.09 10.07 -5.77
C PRO A 18 -1.95 10.65 -7.18
N SER A 19 -1.00 11.57 -7.35
CA SER A 19 -0.73 12.15 -8.67
C SER A 19 -0.56 11.02 -9.69
N TYR A 20 -1.23 11.18 -10.83
CA TYR A 20 -1.24 10.25 -11.97
C TYR A 20 -2.10 8.98 -11.84
N LEU A 21 -2.87 8.82 -10.76
CA LEU A 21 -3.85 7.74 -10.65
C LEU A 21 -5.28 8.23 -10.83
N GLU A 22 -6.07 7.45 -11.57
CA GLU A 22 -7.50 7.62 -11.75
C GLU A 22 -8.19 6.26 -11.51
N ILE A 23 -9.37 6.24 -10.91
CA ILE A 23 -10.16 5.01 -10.74
C ILE A 23 -11.35 5.02 -11.68
N ARG A 24 -11.58 3.92 -12.41
CA ARG A 24 -12.74 3.72 -13.27
C ARG A 24 -13.21 2.29 -13.17
N SER A 25 -14.49 2.08 -12.88
CA SER A 25 -15.10 0.74 -12.80
C SER A 25 -14.28 -0.23 -11.94
N ASN A 26 -13.90 0.21 -10.74
CA ASN A 26 -13.06 -0.53 -9.79
C ASN A 26 -11.63 -0.86 -10.27
N THR A 27 -11.20 -0.36 -11.42
CA THR A 27 -9.83 -0.57 -11.92
C THR A 27 -9.05 0.74 -11.85
N TYR A 28 -7.81 0.68 -11.37
CA TYR A 28 -6.90 1.82 -11.40
C TYR A 28 -6.34 2.03 -12.82
N TYR A 29 -6.25 3.29 -13.21
CA TYR A 29 -5.69 3.77 -14.46
C TYR A 29 -4.55 4.73 -14.14
N PHE A 30 -3.49 4.65 -14.94
CA PHE A 30 -2.49 5.69 -15.03
C PHE A 30 -3.03 6.80 -15.93
N ARG A 31 -2.85 8.05 -15.50
CA ARG A 31 -3.17 9.24 -16.30
C ARG A 31 -2.12 10.32 -16.11
N TYR A 32 -1.38 10.62 -17.18
CA TYR A 32 -0.42 11.72 -17.22
C TYR A 32 -0.76 12.70 -18.34
N ARG A 33 -0.99 13.96 -17.98
CA ARG A 33 -1.19 15.04 -18.95
C ARG A 33 0.16 15.60 -19.37
N LEU A 34 0.39 15.67 -20.67
CA LEU A 34 1.65 16.16 -21.23
C LEU A 34 1.76 17.68 -21.09
N PRO A 35 2.95 18.24 -20.81
CA PRO A 35 3.16 19.69 -20.77
C PRO A 35 2.90 20.35 -22.13
N GLU A 36 2.32 21.56 -22.17
CA GLU A 36 1.89 22.22 -23.43
C GLU A 36 2.96 22.29 -24.52
N LYS A 37 4.21 22.60 -24.14
CA LYS A 37 5.32 22.66 -25.09
C LYS A 37 5.56 21.32 -25.78
N THR A 38 5.43 20.23 -25.02
CA THR A 38 5.56 18.87 -25.56
C THR A 38 4.37 18.54 -26.46
N ILE A 39 3.14 18.89 -26.07
CA ILE A 39 1.92 18.66 -26.88
C ILE A 39 2.09 19.20 -28.30
N ARG A 40 2.63 20.42 -28.45
CA ARG A 40 2.87 21.04 -29.77
C ARG A 40 3.81 20.22 -30.67
N LEU A 41 4.74 19.47 -30.08
CA LEU A 41 5.77 18.74 -30.81
C LEU A 41 5.36 17.31 -31.19
N ILE A 42 4.60 16.64 -30.32
CA ILE A 42 4.20 15.21 -30.47
C ILE A 42 2.71 15.01 -30.77
N ASN A 43 1.91 16.08 -30.76
CA ASN A 43 0.47 16.06 -30.99
C ASN A 43 -0.30 15.03 -30.13
N LYS A 44 0.13 14.88 -28.87
CA LYS A 44 -0.52 14.04 -27.85
C LYS A 44 -0.74 14.87 -26.60
N THR A 45 -1.93 14.81 -26.03
CA THR A 45 -2.36 15.65 -24.89
C THR A 45 -2.26 14.93 -23.55
N GLU A 46 -2.60 13.64 -23.52
CA GLU A 46 -2.49 12.79 -22.35
C GLU A 46 -2.05 11.37 -22.70
N ILE A 47 -1.40 10.72 -21.75
CA ILE A 47 -1.08 9.30 -21.74
C ILE A 47 -1.99 8.66 -20.69
N ARG A 48 -2.86 7.74 -21.12
CA ARG A 48 -3.80 7.05 -20.24
C ARG A 48 -3.82 5.55 -20.56
N PHE A 49 -3.65 4.72 -19.54
CA PHE A 49 -3.76 3.27 -19.69
C PHE A 49 -4.19 2.61 -18.37
N SER A 50 -4.77 1.41 -18.49
CA SER A 50 -5.21 0.64 -17.32
C SER A 50 -3.99 0.07 -16.59
N LEU A 51 -3.97 0.24 -15.27
CA LEU A 51 -3.05 -0.45 -14.39
C LEU A 51 -3.56 -1.83 -14.00
N ARG A 52 -4.66 -2.35 -14.55
CA ARG A 52 -5.15 -3.75 -14.39
C ARG A 52 -5.14 -4.28 -12.95
N THR A 53 -5.48 -3.44 -12.00
CA THR A 53 -5.60 -3.80 -10.58
C THR A 53 -6.68 -2.95 -9.95
N ASP A 54 -7.38 -3.53 -8.99
CA ASP A 54 -8.33 -2.87 -8.09
C ASP A 54 -7.71 -2.59 -6.71
N SER A 55 -6.44 -2.98 -6.50
CA SER A 55 -5.69 -2.74 -5.28
C SER A 55 -4.85 -1.46 -5.37
N LEU A 56 -5.07 -0.53 -4.45
CA LEU A 56 -4.34 0.74 -4.40
C LEU A 56 -2.82 0.54 -4.25
N ASN A 57 -2.39 -0.39 -3.39
CA ASN A 57 -0.97 -0.64 -3.14
C ASN A 57 -0.26 -1.22 -4.38
N GLU A 58 -0.97 -2.08 -5.09
CA GLU A 58 -0.48 -2.65 -6.34
C GLU A 58 -0.44 -1.57 -7.43
N ALA A 59 -1.46 -0.72 -7.52
CA ALA A 59 -1.47 0.43 -8.42
C ALA A 59 -0.29 1.38 -8.15
N TYR A 60 0.04 1.64 -6.88
CA TYR A 60 1.22 2.42 -6.47
C TYR A 60 2.53 1.77 -6.91
N SER A 61 2.67 0.47 -6.65
CA SER A 61 3.88 -0.28 -7.03
C SER A 61 4.09 -0.25 -8.54
N ARG A 62 3.01 -0.39 -9.31
CA ARG A 62 3.01 -0.28 -10.78
C ARG A 62 3.32 1.14 -11.24
N LEU A 63 2.75 2.16 -10.59
CA LEU A 63 3.03 3.57 -10.89
C LEU A 63 4.50 3.94 -10.70
N HIS A 64 5.14 3.44 -9.63
CA HIS A 64 6.52 3.78 -9.27
C HIS A 64 7.53 3.46 -10.39
N GLN A 65 7.25 2.44 -11.20
CA GLN A 65 8.08 2.05 -12.35
C GLN A 65 8.17 3.16 -13.41
N PHE A 66 7.14 4.00 -13.50
CA PHE A 66 7.04 5.05 -14.50
C PHE A 66 7.58 6.40 -14.03
N ILE A 67 7.88 6.56 -12.74
CA ILE A 67 8.35 7.83 -12.16
C ILE A 67 9.63 8.35 -12.81
N PRO A 68 10.67 7.53 -13.11
CA PRO A 68 11.85 8.01 -13.81
C PRO A 68 11.52 8.61 -15.18
N VAL A 69 10.66 7.94 -15.96
CA VAL A 69 10.26 8.37 -17.30
C VAL A 69 9.43 9.66 -17.24
N ILE A 70 8.54 9.78 -16.25
CA ILE A 70 7.76 11.01 -15.99
C ILE A 70 8.69 12.18 -15.65
N ASN A 71 9.73 11.95 -14.86
CA ASN A 71 10.70 12.99 -14.51
C ASN A 71 11.50 13.44 -15.74
N SER A 72 11.94 12.50 -16.60
CA SER A 72 12.57 12.84 -17.88
C SER A 72 11.63 13.66 -18.77
N LEU A 73 10.34 13.31 -18.86
CA LEU A 73 9.35 14.11 -19.60
C LEU A 73 9.17 15.51 -19.04
N LYS A 74 9.14 15.66 -17.71
CA LYS A 74 9.06 16.98 -17.05
C LYS A 74 10.27 17.85 -17.38
N GLN A 75 11.48 17.28 -17.53
CA GLN A 75 12.68 18.06 -17.89
C GLN A 75 12.52 18.83 -19.21
N PHE A 76 11.87 18.24 -20.21
CA PHE A 76 11.57 18.93 -21.47
C PHE A 76 10.62 20.13 -21.30
N SER A 77 9.80 20.16 -20.25
CA SER A 77 8.94 21.32 -19.97
C SER A 77 9.73 22.52 -19.44
N TYR A 78 10.80 22.27 -18.69
CA TYR A 78 11.67 23.29 -18.10
C TYR A 78 12.66 23.89 -19.12
N GLN A 79 12.90 23.21 -20.24
CA GLN A 79 13.73 23.75 -21.31
C GLN A 79 13.13 25.04 -21.88
N LYS A 80 14.00 26.04 -22.11
CA LYS A 80 13.62 27.37 -22.60
C LYS A 80 12.99 27.30 -24.00
N SER A 81 13.50 26.43 -24.87
CA SER A 81 12.94 26.12 -26.17
C SER A 81 13.09 24.62 -26.48
N LEU A 82 12.05 24.04 -27.07
CA LEU A 82 12.06 22.67 -27.59
C LEU A 82 12.35 22.73 -29.09
N LYS A 83 13.40 22.03 -29.54
CA LYS A 83 13.80 21.96 -30.94
C LYS A 83 13.13 20.77 -31.62
N ARG A 84 13.06 20.80 -32.96
CA ARG A 84 12.60 19.64 -33.74
C ARG A 84 13.45 18.39 -33.50
N SER A 85 14.74 18.55 -33.15
CA SER A 85 15.65 17.47 -32.77
C SER A 85 15.24 16.69 -31.53
N ASP A 86 14.41 17.28 -30.65
CA ASP A 86 14.00 16.65 -29.38
C ASP A 86 12.78 15.72 -29.57
N LYS A 87 12.07 15.87 -30.70
CA LYS A 87 10.90 15.07 -31.07
C LYS A 87 11.14 13.55 -31.01
N PRO A 88 12.24 12.98 -31.56
CA PRO A 88 12.50 11.55 -31.44
C PRO A 88 12.69 11.07 -30.00
N ALA A 89 13.45 11.81 -29.18
CA ALA A 89 13.66 11.45 -27.77
C ALA A 89 12.33 11.49 -26.98
N LEU A 90 11.52 12.52 -27.23
CA LEU A 90 10.21 12.68 -26.59
C LEU A 90 9.25 11.57 -27.03
N ASN A 91 9.21 11.23 -28.31
CA ASN A 91 8.43 10.09 -28.82
C ASN A 91 8.87 8.78 -28.18
N LYS A 92 10.18 8.56 -27.99
CA LYS A 92 10.70 7.37 -27.31
C LYS A 92 10.19 7.28 -25.87
N LEU A 93 10.24 8.37 -25.11
CA LEU A 93 9.75 8.40 -23.71
C LEU A 93 8.23 8.21 -23.61
N VAL A 94 7.47 8.84 -24.50
CA VAL A 94 6.01 8.65 -24.58
C VAL A 94 5.68 7.22 -24.96
N LYS A 95 6.40 6.65 -25.94
CA LYS A 95 6.27 5.26 -26.37
C LYS A 95 6.57 4.33 -25.21
N GLN A 96 7.66 4.54 -24.49
CA GLN A 96 8.02 3.80 -23.28
C GLN A 96 6.89 3.87 -22.23
N LEU A 97 6.37 5.05 -21.90
CA LEU A 97 5.24 5.14 -20.97
C LEU A 97 3.98 4.42 -21.46
N SER A 98 3.68 4.44 -22.76
CA SER A 98 2.47 3.81 -23.30
C SER A 98 2.59 2.31 -23.55
N GLU A 99 3.80 1.84 -23.89
CA GLU A 99 4.07 0.48 -24.36
C GLU A 99 4.81 -0.37 -23.34
N SER A 100 5.39 0.21 -22.27
CA SER A 100 5.79 -0.52 -21.07
C SER A 100 4.53 -1.03 -20.34
N ARG A 101 3.74 -1.83 -21.05
CA ARG A 101 2.64 -2.63 -20.57
C ARG A 101 3.26 -3.80 -19.84
N PHE A 102 3.56 -3.65 -18.57
CA PHE A 102 3.80 -4.75 -17.63
C PHE A 102 4.94 -5.74 -17.95
N GLU A 103 5.59 -5.71 -19.12
CA GLU A 103 6.66 -6.67 -19.48
C GLU A 103 7.86 -6.59 -18.55
N LEU A 104 8.05 -5.46 -17.86
CA LEU A 104 9.08 -5.28 -16.83
C LEU A 104 8.74 -5.92 -15.47
N LEU A 105 7.47 -6.27 -15.21
CA LEU A 105 7.10 -6.99 -13.96
C LEU A 105 7.55 -8.45 -13.96
N LEU A 106 7.79 -9.04 -15.14
CA LEU A 106 8.23 -10.42 -15.26
C LEU A 106 9.72 -10.52 -15.61
N ASN A 107 10.29 -9.54 -16.31
CA ASN A 107 11.65 -9.68 -16.85
C ASN A 107 12.73 -8.85 -16.14
N ASP A 108 12.38 -7.81 -15.34
CA ASP A 108 13.37 -6.87 -14.78
C ASP A 108 13.32 -6.71 -13.25
N LEU A 109 12.94 -7.77 -12.54
CA LEU A 109 13.59 -8.02 -11.25
C LEU A 109 14.76 -8.97 -11.52
N PRO A 110 16.00 -8.46 -11.68
CA PRO A 110 17.11 -9.20 -11.11
C PRO A 110 16.84 -9.18 -9.61
N ILE A 111 16.11 -10.19 -9.14
CA ILE A 111 16.39 -10.70 -7.82
C ILE A 111 17.82 -11.20 -7.96
N GLN A 112 18.80 -10.33 -7.72
CA GLN A 112 20.05 -10.80 -7.15
C GLN A 112 19.69 -11.31 -5.76
N LEU A 113 19.05 -12.49 -5.73
CA LEU A 113 19.37 -13.48 -4.74
C LEU A 113 20.87 -13.68 -4.95
N LYS A 114 21.69 -12.93 -4.21
CA LYS A 114 22.98 -13.50 -3.85
C LYS A 114 22.62 -14.87 -3.28
N PRO A 115 23.08 -15.98 -3.89
CA PRO A 115 22.85 -17.27 -3.29
C PRO A 115 23.51 -17.18 -1.92
N VAL A 116 22.69 -17.15 -0.87
CA VAL A 116 23.17 -17.40 0.47
C VAL A 116 23.60 -18.86 0.42
N GLN A 117 24.91 -19.06 0.33
CA GLN A 117 25.53 -20.36 0.43
C GLN A 117 25.03 -20.99 1.73
N LEU A 118 24.28 -22.08 1.59
CA LEU A 118 23.87 -22.93 2.69
C LEU A 118 25.12 -23.66 3.18
N GLU A 119 25.86 -23.03 4.08
CA GLU A 119 26.80 -23.77 4.93
C GLU A 119 26.06 -24.25 6.18
N PRO A 120 26.26 -25.51 6.60
CA PRO A 120 25.55 -26.09 7.73
C PRO A 120 26.20 -25.60 9.03
N VAL A 121 25.83 -24.41 9.49
CA VAL A 121 26.24 -23.93 10.81
C VAL A 121 25.14 -24.26 11.80
N ILE A 122 25.20 -25.50 12.29
CA ILE A 122 24.63 -25.90 13.56
C ILE A 122 25.37 -25.07 14.62
N GLU A 123 24.84 -23.89 14.98
CA GLU A 123 25.24 -23.23 16.22
C GLU A 123 24.18 -22.22 16.65
N ALA A 124 23.60 -22.49 17.82
CA ALA A 124 22.51 -21.77 18.45
C ALA A 124 22.86 -20.30 18.71
N LYS A 125 22.60 -19.41 17.74
CA LYS A 125 22.63 -17.95 17.97
C LYS A 125 21.36 -17.53 18.69
N LYS A 126 21.47 -17.25 19.99
CA LYS A 126 20.49 -16.46 20.75
C LYS A 126 20.37 -15.09 20.08
N GLU A 127 19.37 -14.90 19.24
CA GLU A 127 19.08 -13.60 18.64
C GLU A 127 18.71 -12.59 19.73
N LYS A 128 19.30 -11.39 19.66
CA LYS A 128 18.93 -10.29 20.55
C LYS A 128 17.43 -10.05 20.41
N VAL A 129 16.70 -10.27 21.51
CA VAL A 129 15.25 -10.01 21.57
C VAL A 129 15.07 -8.50 21.37
N GLY A 130 14.46 -8.10 20.25
CA GLY A 130 14.15 -6.70 20.00
C GLY A 130 13.11 -6.17 21.00
N PRO A 131 12.88 -4.85 21.06
CA PRO A 131 11.84 -4.31 21.94
C PRO A 131 10.47 -4.91 21.60
N LEU A 132 9.61 -5.01 22.61
CA LEU A 132 8.26 -5.53 22.41
C LEU A 132 7.46 -4.60 21.49
N PHE A 133 6.49 -5.18 20.80
CA PHE A 133 5.59 -4.39 19.97
C PHE A 133 4.81 -3.37 20.80
N SER A 134 4.34 -3.76 21.98
CA SER A 134 3.63 -2.87 22.90
C SER A 134 4.42 -1.62 23.26
N GLU A 135 5.70 -1.78 23.61
CA GLU A 135 6.64 -0.73 23.97
C GLU A 135 6.99 0.16 22.77
N THR A 136 7.36 -0.45 21.64
CA THR A 136 7.72 0.28 20.42
C THR A 136 6.55 1.12 19.90
N HIS A 137 5.32 0.59 20.04
CA HIS A 137 4.12 1.31 19.65
C HIS A 137 3.84 2.51 20.57
N GLU A 138 4.11 2.42 21.87
CA GLU A 138 3.98 3.57 22.79
C GLU A 138 4.94 4.69 22.42
N GLN A 139 6.22 4.35 22.22
CA GLN A 139 7.24 5.29 21.76
C GLN A 139 6.84 5.99 20.43
N LEU A 140 6.24 5.23 19.50
CA LEU A 140 5.73 5.79 18.25
C LEU A 140 4.60 6.80 18.46
N ILE A 141 3.69 6.55 19.40
CA ILE A 141 2.57 7.44 19.70
C ILE A 141 3.05 8.71 20.38
N GLU A 142 3.95 8.60 21.35
CA GLU A 142 4.59 9.76 22.00
C GLU A 142 5.30 10.65 20.98
N TYR A 143 6.10 10.05 20.10
CA TYR A 143 6.76 10.77 19.01
C TYR A 143 5.74 11.50 18.12
N LYS A 144 4.62 10.85 17.76
CA LYS A 144 3.57 11.48 16.93
C LYS A 144 2.83 12.61 17.65
N ILE A 145 2.61 12.49 18.96
CA ILE A 145 2.02 13.57 19.77
C ILE A 145 2.96 14.77 19.76
N GLN A 146 4.23 14.56 20.10
CA GLN A 146 5.23 15.63 20.24
C GLN A 146 5.60 16.31 18.92
N ARG A 147 5.74 15.55 17.82
CA ARG A 147 6.28 16.06 16.54
C ARG A 147 5.24 16.30 15.45
N LYS A 148 4.05 15.70 15.55
CA LYS A 148 3.03 15.74 14.49
C LYS A 148 1.65 16.23 14.96
N GLY A 149 1.52 16.68 16.21
CA GLY A 149 0.27 17.24 16.73
C GLY A 149 -0.89 16.23 16.71
N LEU A 150 -0.64 15.01 17.20
CA LEU A 150 -1.65 13.96 17.21
C LEU A 150 -2.82 14.30 18.15
N THR A 151 -4.05 14.33 17.62
CA THR A 151 -5.27 14.58 18.42
C THR A 151 -5.68 13.36 19.25
N ASP A 152 -6.42 13.57 20.34
CA ASP A 152 -6.91 12.50 21.23
C ASP A 152 -7.72 11.43 20.48
N LYS A 153 -8.61 11.84 19.56
CA LYS A 153 -9.40 10.91 18.73
C LYS A 153 -8.53 9.99 17.86
N MET A 154 -7.40 10.52 17.37
CA MET A 154 -6.45 9.73 16.59
C MET A 154 -5.69 8.77 17.50
N ARG A 155 -5.23 9.23 18.68
CA ARG A 155 -4.59 8.39 19.69
C ARG A 155 -5.49 7.20 20.07
N ASP A 156 -6.76 7.45 20.36
CA ASP A 156 -7.72 6.40 20.74
C ASP A 156 -7.91 5.38 19.61
N SER A 157 -7.83 5.82 18.35
CA SER A 157 -7.86 4.93 17.20
C SER A 157 -6.62 4.04 17.13
N TYR A 158 -5.43 4.60 17.35
CA TYR A 158 -4.19 3.81 17.41
C TYR A 158 -4.21 2.81 18.57
N LEU A 159 -4.66 3.22 19.76
CA LEU A 159 -4.77 2.34 20.92
C LEU A 159 -5.73 1.17 20.65
N ARG A 160 -6.86 1.42 19.97
CA ARG A 160 -7.76 0.33 19.55
C ARG A 160 -7.06 -0.69 18.66
N TYR A 161 -6.30 -0.24 17.66
CA TYR A 161 -5.58 -1.17 16.77
C TYR A 161 -4.45 -1.92 17.49
N LYS A 162 -3.70 -1.24 18.37
CA LYS A 162 -2.71 -1.87 19.26
C LYS A 162 -3.34 -2.99 20.09
N ASN A 163 -4.41 -2.68 20.83
CA ASN A 163 -5.05 -3.64 21.72
C ASN A 163 -5.62 -4.84 20.94
N LEU A 164 -6.19 -4.60 19.76
CA LEU A 164 -6.71 -5.67 18.91
C LEU A 164 -5.58 -6.56 18.36
N PHE A 165 -4.44 -5.96 18.00
CA PHE A 165 -3.26 -6.71 17.57
C PHE A 165 -2.69 -7.56 18.69
N LEU A 166 -2.52 -7.00 19.89
CA LEU A 166 -2.06 -7.73 21.07
C LEU A 166 -2.97 -8.89 21.43
N LEU A 167 -4.29 -8.67 21.38
CA LEU A 167 -5.29 -9.69 21.70
C LEU A 167 -5.30 -10.85 20.68
N ILE A 168 -5.05 -10.57 19.41
CA ILE A 168 -5.12 -11.55 18.33
C ILE A 168 -3.79 -12.28 18.13
N SER A 169 -2.69 -11.54 18.08
CA SER A 169 -1.36 -12.02 17.69
C SER A 169 -0.44 -12.27 18.87
N GLY A 170 -0.81 -11.80 20.07
CA GLY A 170 0.06 -11.76 21.24
C GLY A 170 1.04 -10.57 21.18
N ASP A 171 1.63 -10.26 22.32
CA ASP A 171 2.76 -9.32 22.35
C ASP A 171 4.04 -10.07 21.97
N LYS A 172 4.68 -9.59 20.91
CA LYS A 172 5.91 -10.18 20.38
C LYS A 172 6.94 -9.09 20.15
N PRO A 173 8.23 -9.40 20.30
CA PRO A 173 9.30 -8.54 19.82
C PRO A 173 9.08 -8.14 18.36
N VAL A 174 9.35 -6.88 18.02
CA VAL A 174 9.10 -6.38 16.65
C VAL A 174 9.87 -7.18 15.60
N ASN A 175 11.06 -7.67 15.94
CA ASN A 175 11.89 -8.50 15.06
C ASN A 175 11.35 -9.93 14.87
N GLN A 176 10.43 -10.39 15.71
CA GLN A 176 9.81 -11.72 15.63
C GLN A 176 8.41 -11.68 14.98
N ILE A 177 7.91 -10.50 14.60
CA ILE A 177 6.63 -10.39 13.89
C ILE A 177 6.82 -10.81 12.44
N THR A 178 6.24 -11.94 12.07
CA THR A 178 6.34 -12.49 10.71
C THR A 178 5.18 -12.04 9.82
N THR A 179 5.34 -12.21 8.50
CA THR A 179 4.25 -12.00 7.54
C THR A 179 3.04 -12.90 7.80
N ARG A 180 3.27 -14.09 8.38
CA ARG A 180 2.21 -15.02 8.78
C ARG A 180 1.37 -14.45 9.92
N ASP A 181 2.00 -13.81 10.90
CA ASP A 181 1.29 -13.15 12.01
C ASP A 181 0.38 -12.04 11.48
N LEU A 182 0.88 -11.21 10.55
CA LEU A 182 0.08 -10.15 9.92
C LEU A 182 -1.09 -10.70 9.09
N LYS A 183 -0.87 -11.75 8.29
CA LYS A 183 -1.96 -12.41 7.54
C LYS A 183 -3.03 -12.99 8.48
N THR A 184 -2.58 -13.63 9.56
CA THR A 184 -3.47 -14.19 10.57
C THR A 184 -4.28 -13.09 11.25
N TYR A 185 -3.64 -11.99 11.63
CA TYR A 185 -4.29 -10.81 12.19
C TYR A 185 -5.36 -10.22 11.27
N LEU A 186 -5.01 -9.94 10.00
CA LEU A 186 -5.93 -9.36 9.02
C LEU A 186 -7.12 -10.27 8.74
N SER A 187 -6.89 -11.58 8.58
CA SER A 187 -7.96 -12.55 8.41
C SER A 187 -8.90 -12.56 9.62
N ARG A 188 -8.36 -12.57 10.84
CA ARG A 188 -9.15 -12.58 12.07
C ARG A 188 -9.99 -11.31 12.23
N ILE A 189 -9.45 -10.14 11.90
CA ILE A 189 -10.19 -8.87 11.95
C ILE A 189 -11.31 -8.81 10.91
N ALA A 190 -11.06 -9.27 9.68
CA ALA A 190 -12.05 -9.23 8.60
C ALA A 190 -13.35 -9.95 8.99
N ASP A 191 -13.22 -10.97 9.83
CA ASP A 191 -14.32 -11.78 10.32
C ASP A 191 -14.95 -11.27 11.64
N LEU A 192 -14.38 -10.24 12.29
CA LEU A 192 -14.97 -9.70 13.52
C LEU A 192 -16.26 -8.93 13.21
N PRO A 193 -17.29 -9.05 14.06
CA PRO A 193 -18.48 -8.25 13.92
C PRO A 193 -18.14 -6.77 14.07
N ARG A 194 -18.85 -5.91 13.33
CA ARG A 194 -18.63 -4.47 13.41
C ARG A 194 -19.03 -4.00 14.81
N LYS A 195 -18.06 -3.49 15.57
CA LYS A 195 -18.26 -3.09 16.98
C LYS A 195 -19.34 -2.02 17.15
N ASN A 196 -19.65 -1.21 16.15
CA ASN A 196 -20.70 -0.20 16.25
C ASN A 196 -22.13 -0.78 16.20
N ILE A 197 -22.31 -2.10 15.99
CA ILE A 197 -23.60 -2.77 15.92
C ILE A 197 -23.91 -3.41 17.30
N LYS A 198 -25.16 -3.31 17.77
CA LYS A 198 -25.60 -4.02 18.99
C LYS A 198 -25.69 -5.54 18.73
N PRO A 199 -25.32 -6.41 19.68
CA PRO A 199 -24.90 -6.12 21.06
C PRO A 199 -23.40 -5.83 21.21
N TYR A 200 -22.61 -5.93 20.13
CA TYR A 200 -21.14 -5.79 20.16
C TYR A 200 -20.65 -4.41 20.59
N SER A 201 -21.45 -3.36 20.39
CA SER A 201 -21.14 -2.00 20.85
C SER A 201 -20.93 -1.89 22.35
N SER A 202 -21.59 -2.73 23.12
CA SER A 202 -21.51 -2.75 24.58
C SER A 202 -20.50 -3.77 25.10
N MET A 203 -19.89 -4.57 24.22
CA MET A 203 -18.94 -5.62 24.59
C MET A 203 -17.50 -5.11 24.56
N SER A 204 -16.64 -5.64 25.42
CA SER A 204 -15.19 -5.44 25.32
C SER A 204 -14.64 -6.12 24.05
N TRP A 205 -13.48 -5.67 23.56
CA TRP A 205 -12.84 -6.35 22.42
C TRP A 205 -12.48 -7.80 22.74
N GLU A 206 -12.09 -8.09 23.98
CA GLU A 206 -11.88 -9.46 24.48
C GLU A 206 -13.15 -10.31 24.36
N GLY A 207 -14.30 -9.80 24.82
CA GLY A 207 -15.58 -10.50 24.71
C GLY A 207 -15.96 -10.80 23.26
N ILE A 208 -15.77 -9.81 22.37
CA ILE A 208 -16.04 -9.97 20.93
C ILE A 208 -15.14 -11.03 20.30
N THR A 209 -13.85 -11.04 20.63
CA THR A 209 -12.92 -12.06 20.10
C THR A 209 -13.22 -13.47 20.64
N LYS A 210 -13.70 -13.59 21.88
CA LYS A 210 -14.06 -14.88 22.51
C LYS A 210 -15.36 -15.48 21.99
N LEU A 211 -16.39 -14.67 21.69
CA LEU A 211 -17.67 -15.13 21.12
C LEU A 211 -17.48 -15.98 19.86
N ARG A 212 -16.48 -15.64 19.05
CA ARG A 212 -16.18 -16.34 17.81
C ARG A 212 -15.55 -17.73 18.03
N TYR A 213 -14.79 -17.93 19.11
CA TYR A 213 -14.20 -19.23 19.42
C TYR A 213 -15.29 -20.30 19.61
N TYR A 214 -16.43 -19.91 20.19
CA TYR A 214 -17.56 -20.81 20.44
C TYR A 214 -18.41 -21.11 19.20
N LEU A 215 -18.59 -20.15 18.29
CA LEU A 215 -19.41 -20.34 17.06
C LEU A 215 -18.75 -21.20 15.97
N ARG A 216 -17.49 -21.61 16.14
CA ARG A 216 -16.76 -22.46 15.18
C ARG A 216 -16.62 -23.93 15.63
N GLN A 217 -17.00 -24.23 16.87
CA GLN A 217 -16.92 -25.56 17.49
C GLN A 217 -18.28 -26.29 17.51
N THR A 218 -19.32 -25.66 16.96
CA THR A 218 -20.68 -26.20 16.76
C THR A 218 -20.97 -26.26 15.28
#